data_AF-A0A1Q3DVD7-F1
#
_entry.id   AF-A0A1Q3DVD7-F1
#
_cell.length_a   1.000
_cell.length_b   1.000
_cell.length_c   1.000
_cell.angle_alpha   90.00
_cell.angle_beta   90.00
_cell.angle_gamma   90.00
#
_symmetry.space_group_name_H-M   'P 1'
#
loop_
_entity.id
_entity.type
_entity.pdbx_description
1 polymer ?
#
loop_
_entity_poly.entity_id
_entity_poly.type
_entity_poly.pdbx_seq_one_letter_code
_entity_poly.pdbx_strand_id
1 'polypeptide(L)'
;MWLQSSSTLESSETEHLNSLFDDVCREYIAEIWRIRLSNAETAFRDQLTFAVTSIKDSSTDTTDVSPIAHMFDAPPLPTVSQTEDVPLQKYRASLQCQLSGRVSLLDNVLKTLEKCAAALQEDLLQVLTGDDTDTTSLITRLKVSYQPHAQRLCTAALDSIETSADTLPDKTELDISALVFVGRIAEELSSSLFISNMSCTEAMALDFLYRAKSIYNSIIDRWQEFTVLHVLSRHRIALPLAGFKPSPCTFPSTNLMQSLLLLAEAIQTLGFSGDSTRHSHLADRVVHLFIGRLLDQEWEHNKIQTLYDIGFLRRIAEVWGSRWTDIHELLDTRTSRVRDSIGIPDELPSDETLSWMSADHLARTQTILAAILPYPVATRGTHTPAGKSVSSDKFAALLPLGVPSSDKEYRAAIEVAKPSSRFAMLLVN
;
A
#
# COMPACT_ATOMS: atom_id res chain seq x y z
N MET A 1 1.72 -13.30 -53.71
CA MET A 1 2.30 -14.05 -54.85
C MET A 1 1.24 -14.79 -55.69
N TRP A 2 0.01 -14.27 -55.81
CA TRP A 2 -1.08 -14.88 -56.64
C TRP A 2 -1.43 -14.00 -57.86
N LEU A 3 -1.27 -12.67 -57.74
CA LEU A 3 -1.48 -11.68 -58.81
C LEU A 3 -0.37 -11.65 -59.88
N GLN A 4 0.83 -12.16 -59.56
CA GLN A 4 1.93 -12.28 -60.54
C GLN A 4 1.72 -13.43 -61.54
N SER A 5 0.78 -14.34 -61.24
CA SER A 5 0.50 -15.52 -62.08
C SER A 5 -0.58 -15.24 -63.15
N SER A 6 -1.29 -14.10 -63.05
CA SER A 6 -2.29 -13.66 -64.03
C SER A 6 -1.62 -12.81 -65.11
N SER A 7 -1.27 -13.44 -66.22
CA SER A 7 -0.51 -12.86 -67.36
C SER A 7 -1.26 -11.81 -68.19
N THR A 8 -2.29 -11.15 -67.64
CA THR A 8 -3.21 -10.27 -68.38
C THR A 8 -3.55 -8.95 -67.68
N LEU A 9 -3.08 -8.71 -66.46
CA LEU A 9 -3.30 -7.44 -65.76
C LEU A 9 -2.15 -6.46 -66.00
N GLU A 10 -2.48 -5.21 -66.32
CA GLU A 10 -1.50 -4.13 -66.42
C GLU A 10 -0.90 -3.82 -65.03
N SER A 11 0.33 -3.31 -64.99
CA SER A 11 1.03 -3.02 -63.72
C SER A 11 0.22 -2.09 -62.81
N SER A 12 -0.45 -1.09 -63.39
CA SER A 12 -1.35 -0.18 -62.66
C SER A 12 -2.59 -0.86 -62.09
N GLU A 13 -3.13 -1.88 -62.76
CA GLU A 13 -4.27 -2.65 -62.25
C GLU A 13 -3.85 -3.59 -61.11
N THR A 14 -2.64 -4.16 -61.19
CA THR A 14 -2.08 -4.98 -60.11
C THR A 14 -1.78 -4.15 -58.86
N GLU A 15 -1.25 -2.93 -59.02
CA GLU A 15 -1.04 -2.00 -57.90
C GLU A 15 -2.37 -1.56 -57.28
N HIS A 16 -3.37 -1.27 -58.11
CA HIS A 16 -4.71 -0.90 -57.62
C HIS A 16 -5.38 -2.05 -56.85
N LEU A 17 -5.30 -3.29 -57.36
CA LEU A 17 -5.84 -4.47 -56.67
C LEU A 17 -5.10 -4.78 -55.36
N ASN A 18 -3.77 -4.63 -55.32
CA ASN A 18 -3.01 -4.76 -54.07
C ASN A 18 -3.45 -3.69 -53.06
N SER A 19 -3.65 -2.44 -53.50
CA SER A 19 -4.11 -1.37 -52.61
C SER A 19 -5.50 -1.63 -52.03
N LEU A 20 -6.44 -2.14 -52.84
CA LEU A 20 -7.79 -2.51 -52.41
C LEU A 20 -7.75 -3.69 -51.44
N PHE A 21 -6.94 -4.70 -51.72
CA PHE A 21 -6.76 -5.84 -50.82
C PHE A 21 -6.17 -5.39 -49.48
N ASP A 22 -5.17 -4.52 -49.49
CA ASP A 22 -4.56 -3.96 -48.29
C ASP A 22 -5.53 -3.09 -47.49
N ASP A 23 -6.41 -2.32 -48.16
CA ASP A 23 -7.48 -1.55 -47.50
C ASP A 23 -8.48 -2.48 -46.80
N VAL A 24 -8.94 -3.54 -47.48
CA VAL A 24 -9.89 -4.52 -46.91
C VAL A 24 -9.27 -5.31 -45.75
N CYS A 25 -8.03 -5.78 -45.89
CA CYS A 25 -7.31 -6.48 -44.82
C CYS A 25 -7.09 -5.57 -43.60
N ARG A 26 -6.79 -4.28 -43.82
CA ARG A 26 -6.65 -3.29 -42.74
C ARG A 26 -7.96 -3.06 -42.00
N GLU A 27 -9.07 -2.89 -42.72
CA GLU A 27 -10.38 -2.70 -42.11
C GLU A 27 -10.75 -3.93 -41.26
N TYR A 28 -10.47 -5.12 -41.78
CA TYR A 28 -10.69 -6.37 -41.06
C TYR A 28 -9.80 -6.51 -39.80
N ILE A 29 -8.51 -6.16 -39.87
CA ILE A 29 -7.61 -6.18 -38.70
C ILE A 29 -8.07 -5.16 -37.65
N ALA A 30 -8.42 -3.94 -38.07
CA ALA A 30 -8.93 -2.91 -37.17
C ALA A 30 -10.21 -3.36 -36.47
N GLU A 31 -11.11 -4.04 -37.19
CA GLU A 31 -12.34 -4.59 -36.64
C GLU A 31 -12.09 -5.72 -35.63
N ILE A 32 -11.14 -6.63 -35.91
CA ILE A 32 -10.72 -7.67 -34.94
C ILE A 32 -10.20 -7.03 -33.65
N TRP A 33 -9.33 -6.02 -33.77
CA TRP A 33 -8.80 -5.32 -32.60
C TRP A 33 -9.89 -4.59 -31.84
N ARG A 34 -10.82 -3.92 -32.53
CA ARG A 34 -11.99 -3.28 -31.91
C ARG A 34 -12.81 -4.28 -31.09
N ILE A 35 -13.10 -5.46 -31.65
CA ILE A 35 -13.84 -6.51 -30.95
C ILE A 35 -13.05 -7.03 -29.74
N ARG A 36 -11.75 -7.29 -29.88
CA ARG A 36 -10.90 -7.75 -28.77
C ARG A 36 -10.85 -6.74 -27.62
N LEU A 37 -10.64 -5.45 -27.94
CA LEU A 37 -10.63 -4.37 -26.96
C LEU A 37 -11.98 -4.22 -26.25
N SER A 38 -13.09 -4.29 -26.99
CA SER A 38 -14.44 -4.22 -26.41
C SER A 38 -14.77 -5.42 -25.50
N ASN A 39 -14.29 -6.61 -25.86
CA ASN A 39 -14.43 -7.81 -25.03
C ASN A 39 -13.57 -7.70 -23.75
N ALA A 40 -12.36 -7.15 -23.86
CA ALA A 40 -11.49 -6.92 -22.71
C ALA A 40 -12.09 -5.88 -21.76
N GLU A 41 -12.69 -4.80 -22.27
CA GLU A 41 -13.41 -3.80 -21.49
C GLU A 41 -14.54 -4.44 -20.67
N THR A 42 -15.38 -5.25 -21.33
CA THR A 42 -16.52 -5.91 -20.69
C THR A 42 -16.06 -6.92 -19.64
N ALA A 43 -15.09 -7.77 -19.99
CA ALA A 43 -14.54 -8.74 -19.06
C ALA A 43 -13.86 -8.09 -17.85
N PHE A 44 -13.16 -6.97 -18.04
CA PHE A 44 -12.57 -6.20 -16.94
C PHE A 44 -13.64 -5.65 -16.01
N ARG A 45 -14.68 -5.01 -16.56
CA ARG A 45 -15.80 -4.46 -15.78
C ARG A 45 -16.53 -5.55 -14.98
N ASP A 46 -16.77 -6.69 -15.61
CA ASP A 46 -17.47 -7.81 -14.97
C ASP A 46 -16.62 -8.41 -13.82
N GLN A 47 -15.31 -8.57 -14.03
CA GLN A 47 -14.40 -9.06 -13.00
C GLN A 47 -14.20 -8.06 -11.85
N LEU A 48 -14.12 -6.77 -12.15
CA LEU A 48 -14.07 -5.71 -11.16
C LEU A 48 -15.33 -5.74 -10.29
N THR A 49 -16.50 -5.80 -10.92
CA THR A 49 -17.78 -5.86 -10.22
C THR A 49 -17.86 -7.12 -9.36
N PHE A 50 -17.51 -8.28 -9.92
CA PHE A 50 -17.46 -9.54 -9.18
C PHE A 50 -16.54 -9.45 -7.96
N ALA A 51 -15.32 -8.92 -8.11
CA ALA A 51 -14.36 -8.78 -7.03
C ALA A 51 -14.87 -7.86 -5.91
N VAL A 52 -15.43 -6.69 -6.27
CA VAL A 52 -16.02 -5.75 -5.31
C VAL A 52 -17.18 -6.38 -4.55
N THR A 53 -18.09 -7.08 -5.25
CA THR A 53 -19.21 -7.79 -4.59
C THR A 53 -18.74 -8.92 -3.69
N SER A 54 -17.74 -9.69 -4.11
CA SER A 54 -17.21 -10.82 -3.32
C SER A 54 -16.59 -10.36 -1.99
N ILE A 55 -15.90 -9.22 -2.00
CA ILE A 55 -15.36 -8.62 -0.78
C ILE A 55 -16.49 -8.16 0.15
N LYS A 56 -17.54 -7.57 -0.40
CA LYS A 56 -18.70 -7.11 0.39
C LYS A 56 -19.51 -8.24 1.00
N ASP A 57 -19.66 -9.33 0.27
CA ASP A 57 -20.40 -10.51 0.74
C ASP A 57 -19.56 -11.40 1.68
N SER A 58 -18.30 -11.00 1.95
CA SER A 58 -17.34 -11.73 2.78
C SER A 58 -17.15 -13.19 2.33
N SER A 59 -17.37 -13.47 1.04
CA SER A 59 -17.30 -14.81 0.46
C SER A 59 -15.88 -15.22 0.05
N THR A 60 -14.94 -14.28 0.09
CA THR A 60 -13.50 -14.49 -0.22
C THR A 60 -12.71 -14.80 1.04
N ASP A 61 -11.71 -15.69 0.91
CA ASP A 61 -10.75 -15.95 1.98
C ASP A 61 -10.04 -14.64 2.38
N THR A 62 -9.87 -14.42 3.69
CA THR A 62 -9.29 -13.18 4.26
C THR A 62 -7.89 -12.83 3.71
N THR A 63 -7.19 -13.81 3.14
CA THR A 63 -5.89 -13.68 2.48
C THR A 63 -5.98 -12.90 1.17
N ASP A 64 -7.14 -12.89 0.50
CA ASP A 64 -7.33 -12.16 -0.75
C ASP A 64 -7.45 -10.63 -0.56
N VAL A 65 -7.81 -10.20 0.65
CA VAL A 65 -8.03 -8.79 1.02
C VAL A 65 -6.77 -8.17 1.63
N SER A 66 -5.92 -8.97 2.28
CA SER A 66 -4.70 -8.53 2.96
C SER A 66 -3.43 -9.01 2.23
N PRO A 67 -2.69 -8.12 1.53
CA PRO A 67 -1.45 -8.47 0.84
C PRO A 67 -0.38 -8.95 1.82
N ILE A 68 -0.40 -8.43 3.06
CA ILE A 68 0.51 -8.85 4.11
C ILE A 68 0.23 -10.28 4.54
N ALA A 69 -1.04 -10.67 4.70
CA ALA A 69 -1.38 -12.06 5.00
C ALA A 69 -0.88 -12.99 3.90
N HIS A 70 -1.10 -12.60 2.64
CA HIS A 70 -0.60 -13.34 1.47
C HIS A 70 0.94 -13.41 1.42
N MET A 71 1.70 -12.44 1.95
CA MET A 71 3.17 -12.53 2.02
C MET A 71 3.68 -13.63 2.97
N PHE A 72 2.86 -14.08 3.92
CA PHE A 72 3.25 -15.14 4.87
C PHE A 72 2.72 -16.52 4.49
N ASP A 73 1.90 -16.62 3.43
CA ASP A 73 1.45 -17.91 2.90
C ASP A 73 2.57 -18.57 2.09
N ALA A 74 3.06 -19.72 2.55
CA ALA A 74 4.12 -20.43 1.83
C ALA A 74 3.58 -20.98 0.49
N PRO A 75 4.11 -20.57 -0.67
CA PRO A 75 3.70 -21.16 -1.93
C PRO A 75 4.04 -22.65 -1.94
N PRO A 76 3.22 -23.50 -2.59
CA PRO A 76 3.45 -24.94 -2.60
C PRO A 76 4.82 -25.24 -3.22
N LEU A 77 5.64 -26.00 -2.48
CA LEU A 77 6.97 -26.38 -2.94
C LEU A 77 6.86 -27.15 -4.26
N PRO A 78 7.72 -26.85 -5.25
CA PRO A 78 7.71 -27.58 -6.51
C PRO A 78 7.95 -29.07 -6.23
N THR A 79 7.02 -29.91 -6.66
CA THR A 79 7.15 -31.36 -6.50
C THR A 79 8.27 -31.81 -7.44
N VAL A 80 9.41 -32.18 -6.86
CA VAL A 80 10.61 -32.64 -7.58
C VAL A 80 10.31 -34.03 -8.14
N SER A 81 9.58 -34.08 -9.25
CA SER A 81 9.26 -35.35 -9.92
C SER A 81 9.32 -35.26 -11.44
N GLN A 82 9.65 -34.09 -12.01
CA GLN A 82 9.80 -33.93 -13.44
C GLN A 82 11.03 -33.07 -13.77
N THR A 83 11.83 -33.55 -14.70
CA THR A 83 13.03 -32.92 -15.28
C THR A 83 12.67 -31.77 -16.22
N GLU A 84 11.76 -30.88 -15.80
CA GLU A 84 11.37 -29.69 -16.56
C GLU A 84 11.47 -28.44 -15.68
N ASP A 85 11.94 -27.33 -16.26
CA ASP A 85 12.07 -26.03 -15.56
C ASP A 85 10.71 -25.36 -15.26
N VAL A 86 9.62 -25.88 -15.81
CA VAL A 86 8.27 -25.31 -15.72
C VAL A 86 7.74 -25.21 -14.28
N PRO A 87 7.80 -26.25 -13.42
CA PRO A 87 7.42 -26.13 -12.00
C PRO A 87 8.26 -25.11 -11.22
N LEU A 88 9.56 -25.00 -11.53
CA LEU A 88 10.45 -24.02 -10.88
C LEU A 88 10.14 -22.59 -11.32
N GLN A 89 9.87 -22.38 -12.62
CA GLN A 89 9.43 -21.10 -13.16
C GLN A 89 8.08 -20.66 -12.57
N LYS A 90 7.12 -21.58 -12.44
CA LYS A 90 5.84 -21.32 -11.77
C LYS A 90 6.03 -20.92 -10.31
N TYR A 91 6.87 -21.65 -9.57
CA TYR A 91 7.19 -21.31 -8.18
C TYR A 91 7.86 -19.93 -8.07
N ARG A 92 8.81 -19.61 -8.95
CA ARG A 92 9.46 -18.29 -9.01
C ARG A 92 8.47 -17.18 -9.36
N ALA A 93 7.56 -17.41 -10.30
CA ALA A 93 6.52 -16.46 -10.66
C ALA A 93 5.54 -16.23 -9.49
N SER A 94 5.13 -17.29 -8.78
CA SER A 94 4.29 -17.16 -7.57
C SER A 94 4.98 -16.37 -6.48
N LEU A 95 6.28 -16.61 -6.22
CA LEU A 95 7.07 -15.81 -5.29
C LEU A 95 7.20 -14.34 -5.75
N GLN A 96 7.37 -14.09 -7.05
CA GLN A 96 7.41 -12.73 -7.58
C GLN A 96 6.08 -12.00 -7.42
N CYS A 97 4.94 -12.66 -7.70
CA CYS A 97 3.62 -12.10 -7.44
C CYS A 97 3.37 -11.84 -5.94
N GLN A 98 3.83 -12.74 -5.08
CA GLN A 98 3.72 -12.59 -3.64
C GLN A 98 4.60 -11.44 -3.11
N LEU A 99 5.81 -11.30 -3.63
CA LEU A 99 6.72 -10.20 -3.33
C LEU A 99 6.21 -8.85 -3.85
N SER A 100 5.49 -8.83 -4.96
CA SER A 100 4.83 -7.63 -5.47
C SER A 100 3.50 -7.33 -4.76
N GLY A 101 3.11 -8.12 -3.75
CA GLY A 101 1.84 -7.94 -3.04
C GLY A 101 0.60 -8.18 -3.91
N ARG A 102 0.76 -8.81 -5.08
CA ARG A 102 -0.30 -9.02 -6.06
C ARG A 102 -1.09 -10.27 -5.69
N VAL A 103 -2.18 -10.03 -4.98
CA VAL A 103 -3.08 -11.06 -4.48
C VAL A 103 -3.92 -11.67 -5.61
N SER A 104 -4.45 -12.89 -5.42
CA SER A 104 -5.10 -13.65 -6.50
C SER A 104 -6.28 -12.89 -7.15
N LEU A 105 -7.10 -12.22 -6.34
CA LEU A 105 -8.23 -11.42 -6.79
C LEU A 105 -7.77 -10.21 -7.62
N LEU A 106 -6.68 -9.55 -7.19
CA LEU A 106 -6.06 -8.43 -7.90
C LEU A 106 -5.44 -8.89 -9.23
N ASP A 107 -4.76 -10.05 -9.24
CA ASP A 107 -4.20 -10.64 -10.47
C ASP A 107 -5.29 -10.94 -11.48
N ASN A 108 -6.41 -11.53 -11.04
CA ASN A 108 -7.50 -11.90 -11.93
C ASN A 108 -8.05 -10.70 -12.71
N VAL A 109 -8.30 -9.59 -12.01
CA VAL A 109 -8.84 -8.36 -12.61
C VAL A 109 -7.83 -7.73 -13.59
N LEU A 110 -6.57 -7.57 -13.17
CA LEU A 110 -5.53 -6.90 -13.98
C LEU A 110 -5.10 -7.72 -15.20
N LYS A 111 -5.02 -9.05 -15.05
CA LYS A 111 -4.58 -9.98 -16.10
C LYS A 111 -5.44 -9.88 -17.36
N THR A 112 -6.71 -9.53 -17.24
CA THR A 112 -7.60 -9.35 -18.39
C THR A 112 -7.13 -8.22 -19.30
N LEU A 113 -6.76 -7.08 -18.72
CA LEU A 113 -6.23 -5.93 -19.47
C LEU A 113 -4.80 -6.20 -19.95
N GLU A 114 -3.94 -6.77 -19.09
CA GLU A 114 -2.54 -7.04 -19.42
C GLU A 114 -2.39 -8.08 -20.54
N LYS A 115 -3.19 -9.16 -20.52
CA LYS A 115 -3.19 -10.15 -21.62
C LYS A 115 -3.66 -9.53 -22.92
N CYS A 116 -4.67 -8.66 -22.87
CA CYS A 116 -5.14 -7.96 -24.05
C CYS A 116 -4.04 -7.06 -24.62
N ALA A 117 -3.38 -6.25 -23.78
CA ALA A 117 -2.29 -5.38 -24.18
C ALA A 117 -1.08 -6.17 -24.72
N ALA A 118 -0.70 -7.29 -24.09
CA ALA A 118 0.40 -8.14 -24.55
C ALA A 118 0.11 -8.79 -25.91
N ALA A 119 -1.09 -9.35 -26.09
CA ALA A 119 -1.49 -9.93 -27.37
C ALA A 119 -1.53 -8.89 -28.49
N LEU A 120 -2.01 -7.67 -28.20
CA LEU A 120 -2.02 -6.57 -29.17
C LEU A 120 -0.61 -6.08 -29.51
N GLN A 121 0.28 -6.01 -28.53
CA GLN A 121 1.67 -5.67 -28.76
C GLN A 121 2.37 -6.72 -29.64
N GLU A 122 2.10 -8.00 -29.39
CA GLU A 122 2.60 -9.10 -30.22
C GLU A 122 2.06 -9.01 -31.66
N ASP A 123 0.76 -8.79 -31.84
CA ASP A 123 0.14 -8.58 -33.15
C ASP A 123 0.81 -7.40 -33.88
N LEU A 124 1.04 -6.27 -33.18
CA LEU A 124 1.72 -5.11 -33.74
C LEU A 124 3.17 -5.41 -34.14
N LEU A 125 3.92 -6.13 -33.30
CA LEU A 125 5.30 -6.53 -33.58
C LEU A 125 5.41 -7.49 -34.77
N GLN A 126 4.47 -8.42 -34.91
CA GLN A 126 4.45 -9.34 -36.05
C GLN A 126 4.19 -8.58 -37.37
N VAL A 127 3.29 -7.59 -37.35
CA VAL A 127 3.02 -6.73 -38.51
C VAL A 127 4.21 -5.80 -38.83
N LEU A 128 5.08 -5.50 -37.85
CA LEU A 128 6.28 -4.64 -37.97
C LEU A 128 7.52 -5.30 -38.60
N THR A 129 7.47 -6.59 -38.99
CA THR A 129 8.67 -7.33 -39.47
C THR A 129 9.07 -7.06 -40.93
N GLY A 130 8.33 -6.24 -41.67
CA GLY A 130 8.69 -5.85 -43.04
C GLY A 130 9.45 -4.52 -43.09
N ASP A 131 10.73 -4.57 -43.48
CA ASP A 131 11.64 -3.41 -43.59
C ASP A 131 11.42 -2.53 -44.85
N ASP A 132 10.34 -2.77 -45.60
CA ASP A 132 10.05 -1.97 -46.80
C ASP A 132 9.33 -0.65 -46.46
N THR A 133 9.64 0.40 -47.22
CA THR A 133 9.07 1.74 -47.08
C THR A 133 7.54 1.75 -47.20
N ASP A 134 6.98 0.93 -48.09
CA ASP A 134 5.54 0.75 -48.25
C ASP A 134 4.91 0.08 -47.02
N THR A 135 5.57 -0.94 -46.46
CA THR A 135 5.14 -1.62 -45.23
C THR A 135 5.12 -0.65 -44.05
N THR A 136 6.12 0.22 -43.95
CA THR A 136 6.24 1.23 -42.88
C THR A 136 5.09 2.24 -42.93
N SER A 137 4.70 2.68 -44.14
CA SER A 137 3.57 3.58 -44.34
C SER A 137 2.23 2.92 -43.96
N LEU A 138 2.09 1.63 -44.28
CA LEU A 138 0.92 0.81 -44.00
C LEU A 138 0.74 0.58 -42.50
N ILE A 139 1.83 0.26 -41.80
CA ILE A 139 1.89 0.12 -40.34
C ILE A 139 1.51 1.43 -39.65
N THR A 140 2.00 2.56 -40.15
CA THR A 140 1.69 3.87 -39.57
C THR A 140 0.19 4.18 -39.67
N ARG A 141 -0.43 3.94 -40.84
CA ARG A 141 -1.88 4.07 -41.02
C ARG A 141 -2.67 3.13 -40.10
N LEU A 142 -2.20 1.90 -39.94
CA LEU A 142 -2.85 0.89 -39.10
C LEU A 142 -2.80 1.29 -37.61
N LYS A 143 -1.66 1.81 -37.14
CA LYS A 143 -1.53 2.39 -35.79
C LYS A 143 -2.47 3.57 -35.56
N VAL A 144 -2.60 4.47 -36.53
CA VAL A 144 -3.52 5.62 -36.46
C VAL A 144 -4.99 5.17 -36.34
N SER A 145 -5.39 4.11 -37.05
CA SER A 145 -6.74 3.54 -36.95
C SER A 145 -6.99 2.86 -35.60
N TYR A 146 -5.98 2.19 -35.04
CA TYR A 146 -6.06 1.47 -33.77
C TYR A 146 -6.08 2.38 -32.53
N GLN A 147 -5.27 3.44 -32.52
CA GLN A 147 -5.11 4.35 -31.37
C GLN A 147 -6.40 4.84 -30.71
N PRO A 148 -7.46 5.28 -31.42
CA PRO A 148 -8.71 5.71 -30.77
C PRO A 148 -9.42 4.57 -30.04
N HIS A 149 -9.27 3.32 -30.48
CA HIS A 149 -9.86 2.16 -29.79
C HIS A 149 -9.07 1.82 -28.53
N ALA A 150 -7.74 1.88 -28.59
CA ALA A 150 -6.87 1.74 -27.42
C ALA A 150 -7.20 2.81 -26.36
N GLN A 151 -7.34 4.08 -26.80
CA GLN A 151 -7.73 5.18 -25.94
C GLN A 151 -9.06 4.89 -25.23
N ARG A 152 -10.07 4.45 -25.98
CA ARG A 152 -11.39 4.14 -25.44
C ARG A 152 -11.32 3.08 -24.35
N LEU A 153 -10.56 2.00 -24.55
CA LEU A 153 -10.38 0.97 -23.52
C LEU A 153 -9.72 1.55 -22.27
N CYS A 154 -8.64 2.31 -22.42
CA CYS A 154 -7.93 2.92 -21.29
C CYS A 154 -8.84 3.86 -20.50
N THR A 155 -9.60 4.71 -21.19
CA THR A 155 -10.57 5.61 -20.55
C THR A 155 -11.69 4.82 -19.88
N ALA A 156 -12.29 3.84 -20.55
CA ALA A 156 -13.38 3.02 -20.00
C ALA A 156 -12.94 2.18 -18.79
N ALA A 157 -11.69 1.71 -18.76
CA ALA A 157 -11.13 1.02 -17.60
C ALA A 157 -11.06 1.95 -16.39
N LEU A 158 -10.55 3.18 -16.55
CA LEU A 158 -10.52 4.17 -15.48
C LEU A 158 -11.92 4.61 -15.05
N ASP A 159 -12.83 4.84 -16.01
CA ASP A 159 -14.22 5.19 -15.72
C ASP A 159 -14.92 4.08 -14.91
N SER A 160 -14.61 2.80 -15.21
CA SER A 160 -15.16 1.66 -14.47
C SER A 160 -14.63 1.62 -13.03
N ILE A 161 -13.33 1.89 -12.82
CA ILE A 161 -12.72 1.97 -11.49
C ILE A 161 -13.32 3.13 -10.70
N GLU A 162 -13.42 4.31 -11.31
CA GLU A 162 -13.99 5.52 -10.68
C GLU A 162 -15.46 5.29 -10.30
N THR A 163 -16.26 4.73 -11.21
CA THR A 163 -17.67 4.38 -10.94
C THR A 163 -17.79 3.35 -9.81
N SER A 164 -16.93 2.32 -9.78
CA SER A 164 -16.91 1.36 -8.67
C SER A 164 -16.54 2.02 -7.34
N ALA A 165 -15.61 2.99 -7.33
CA ALA A 165 -15.28 3.73 -6.12
C ALA A 165 -16.43 4.63 -5.64
N ASP A 166 -17.09 5.34 -6.55
CA ASP A 166 -18.18 6.28 -6.23
C ASP A 166 -19.45 5.58 -5.76
N THR A 167 -19.70 4.36 -6.21
CA THR A 167 -20.86 3.56 -5.81
C THR A 167 -20.73 2.92 -4.42
N LEU A 168 -19.51 2.83 -3.88
CA LEU A 168 -19.27 2.25 -2.55
C LEU A 168 -19.62 3.26 -1.45
N PRO A 169 -20.50 2.90 -0.49
CA PRO A 169 -20.83 3.76 0.63
C PRO A 169 -19.76 3.69 1.73
N ASP A 170 -19.31 4.83 2.27
CA ASP A 170 -18.29 4.89 3.33
C ASP A 170 -18.88 4.61 4.73
N LYS A 171 -19.57 3.47 4.90
CA LYS A 171 -20.35 3.17 6.11
C LYS A 171 -19.83 1.97 6.90
N THR A 172 -19.34 0.93 6.24
CA THR A 172 -18.91 -0.30 6.89
C THR A 172 -17.44 -0.61 6.61
N GLU A 173 -16.80 -1.42 7.47
CA GLU A 173 -15.42 -1.88 7.25
C GLU A 173 -15.27 -2.68 5.96
N LEU A 174 -16.31 -3.42 5.55
CA LEU A 174 -16.34 -4.16 4.29
C LEU A 174 -16.41 -3.24 3.07
N ASP A 175 -17.21 -2.17 3.13
CA ASP A 175 -17.26 -1.17 2.06
C ASP A 175 -15.89 -0.50 1.87
N ILE A 176 -15.21 -0.20 2.97
CA ILE A 176 -13.89 0.43 2.96
C ILE A 176 -12.80 -0.54 2.50
N SER A 177 -12.92 -1.83 2.84
CA SER A 177 -12.03 -2.88 2.32
C SER A 177 -12.19 -3.04 0.80
N ALA A 178 -13.42 -3.00 0.30
CA ALA A 178 -13.70 -3.00 -1.13
C ALA A 178 -13.18 -1.73 -1.81
N LEU A 179 -13.31 -0.56 -1.17
CA LEU A 179 -12.80 0.71 -1.67
C LEU A 179 -11.27 0.66 -1.81
N VAL A 180 -10.57 0.20 -0.77
CA VAL A 180 -9.11 -0.01 -0.80
C VAL A 180 -8.69 -0.96 -1.92
N PHE A 181 -9.43 -2.04 -2.15
CA PHE A 181 -9.17 -2.96 -3.25
C PHE A 181 -9.26 -2.26 -4.62
N VAL A 182 -10.28 -1.44 -4.85
CA VAL A 182 -10.40 -0.61 -6.07
C VAL A 182 -9.22 0.36 -6.19
N GLY A 183 -8.80 0.95 -5.07
CA GLY A 183 -7.60 1.79 -5.01
C GLY A 183 -6.33 1.06 -5.47
N ARG A 184 -6.14 -0.19 -5.02
CA ARG A 184 -4.99 -1.01 -5.45
C ARG A 184 -4.99 -1.29 -6.95
N ILE A 185 -6.15 -1.48 -7.56
CA ILE A 185 -6.24 -1.65 -9.02
C ILE A 185 -5.75 -0.38 -9.73
N ALA A 186 -6.22 0.79 -9.28
CA ALA A 186 -5.79 2.08 -9.85
C ALA A 186 -4.27 2.30 -9.67
N GLU A 187 -3.75 1.93 -8.50
CA GLU A 187 -2.32 1.99 -8.20
C GLU A 187 -1.50 1.09 -9.13
N GLU A 188 -1.84 -0.19 -9.21
CA GLU A 188 -1.13 -1.15 -10.05
C GLU A 188 -1.16 -0.73 -11.53
N LEU A 189 -2.30 -0.25 -12.02
CA LEU A 189 -2.39 0.27 -13.39
C LEU A 189 -1.47 1.47 -13.62
N SER A 190 -1.27 2.32 -12.60
CA SER A 190 -0.35 3.47 -12.66
C SER A 190 1.14 3.07 -12.66
N SER A 191 1.48 1.88 -12.17
CA SER A 191 2.86 1.36 -12.18
C SER A 191 3.13 0.27 -13.21
N SER A 192 2.08 -0.29 -13.82
CA SER A 192 2.19 -1.41 -14.76
C SER A 192 2.69 -1.02 -16.15
N LEU A 193 3.18 -2.02 -16.89
CA LEU A 193 3.53 -1.91 -18.32
C LEU A 193 2.29 -1.94 -19.24
N PHE A 194 1.08 -1.95 -18.69
CA PHE A 194 -0.15 -2.00 -19.47
C PHE A 194 -0.21 -0.90 -20.53
N ILE A 195 0.02 0.36 -20.12
CA ILE A 195 -0.05 1.51 -21.01
C ILE A 195 1.08 1.53 -22.04
N SER A 196 2.30 1.12 -21.65
CA SER A 196 3.40 1.03 -22.61
C SER A 196 3.13 -0.01 -23.69
N ASN A 197 2.46 -1.11 -23.36
CA ASN A 197 2.15 -2.19 -24.30
C ASN A 197 0.99 -1.84 -25.23
N MET A 198 0.07 -0.98 -24.80
CA MET A 198 -1.07 -0.52 -25.61
C MET A 198 -0.69 0.38 -26.79
N SER A 199 0.59 0.74 -26.96
CA SER A 199 1.09 1.59 -28.07
C SER A 199 0.35 2.95 -28.19
N CYS A 200 -0.09 3.49 -27.05
CA CYS A 200 -0.72 4.80 -26.95
C CYS A 200 0.28 5.94 -27.21
N THR A 201 -0.23 7.13 -27.51
CA THR A 201 0.61 8.34 -27.58
C THR A 201 1.14 8.70 -26.19
N GLU A 202 2.29 9.37 -26.13
CA GLU A 202 2.89 9.80 -24.86
C GLU A 202 1.94 10.69 -24.04
N ALA A 203 1.22 11.61 -24.70
CA ALA A 203 0.23 12.46 -24.06
C ALA A 203 -0.91 11.66 -23.41
N MET A 204 -1.41 10.63 -24.09
CA MET A 204 -2.45 9.75 -23.53
C MET A 204 -1.92 8.89 -22.39
N ALA A 205 -0.68 8.41 -22.50
CA ALA A 205 -0.07 7.63 -21.44
C ALA A 205 0.08 8.45 -20.16
N LEU A 206 0.55 9.69 -20.27
CA LEU A 206 0.67 10.61 -19.15
C LEU A 206 -0.70 10.96 -18.53
N ASP A 207 -1.71 11.23 -19.36
CA ASP A 207 -3.07 11.51 -18.90
C ASP A 207 -3.67 10.32 -18.13
N PHE A 208 -3.52 9.10 -18.65
CA PHE A 208 -3.95 7.89 -17.97
C PHE A 208 -3.27 7.72 -16.61
N LEU A 209 -1.94 7.85 -16.56
CA LEU A 209 -1.16 7.70 -15.33
C LEU A 209 -1.56 8.74 -14.28
N TYR A 210 -1.75 10.00 -14.71
CA TYR A 210 -2.22 11.07 -13.85
C TYR A 210 -3.61 10.79 -13.28
N ARG A 211 -4.55 10.37 -14.14
CA ARG A 211 -5.92 10.08 -13.73
C ARG A 211 -6.00 8.85 -12.82
N ALA A 212 -5.28 7.78 -13.12
CA ALA A 212 -5.18 6.59 -12.26
C ALA A 212 -4.65 6.96 -10.86
N LYS A 213 -3.60 7.78 -10.79
CA LYS A 213 -3.04 8.27 -9.53
C LYS A 213 -4.02 9.19 -8.78
N SER A 214 -4.79 10.01 -9.49
CA SER A 214 -5.82 10.87 -8.90
C SER A 214 -6.94 10.04 -8.26
N ILE A 215 -7.42 9.00 -8.95
CA ILE A 215 -8.44 8.07 -8.42
C ILE A 215 -7.91 7.39 -7.16
N TYR A 216 -6.68 6.87 -7.21
CA TYR A 216 -6.03 6.26 -6.05
C TYR A 216 -5.95 7.23 -4.85
N ASN A 217 -5.48 8.46 -5.06
CA ASN A 217 -5.38 9.44 -3.98
C ASN A 217 -6.75 9.77 -3.37
N SER A 218 -7.79 9.94 -4.20
CA SER A 218 -9.16 10.18 -3.74
C SER A 218 -9.69 9.04 -2.85
N ILE A 219 -9.43 7.79 -3.25
CA ILE A 219 -9.80 6.60 -2.49
C ILE A 219 -9.04 6.57 -1.14
N ILE A 220 -7.75 6.83 -1.16
CA ILE A 220 -6.94 6.88 0.06
C ILE A 220 -7.46 7.98 1.00
N ASP A 221 -7.82 9.16 0.51
CA ASP A 221 -8.35 10.24 1.34
C ASP A 221 -9.66 9.84 2.04
N ARG A 222 -10.59 9.17 1.32
CA ARG A 222 -11.82 8.61 1.89
C ARG A 222 -11.53 7.53 2.94
N TRP A 223 -10.60 6.62 2.64
CA TRP A 223 -10.16 5.58 3.58
C TRP A 223 -9.56 6.19 4.86
N GLN A 224 -8.72 7.23 4.74
CA GLN A 224 -8.09 7.92 5.87
C GLN A 224 -9.16 8.51 6.80
N GLU A 225 -10.10 9.26 6.23
CA GLU A 225 -11.16 9.91 7.00
C GLU A 225 -12.05 8.89 7.72
N PHE A 226 -12.48 7.84 7.03
CA PHE A 226 -13.26 6.76 7.64
C PHE A 226 -12.49 6.07 8.77
N THR A 227 -11.23 5.67 8.51
CA THR A 227 -10.41 4.92 9.46
C THR A 227 -10.17 5.73 10.73
N VAL A 228 -9.82 7.02 10.59
CA VAL A 228 -9.62 7.91 11.74
C VAL A 228 -10.92 8.06 12.53
N LEU A 229 -12.05 8.35 11.88
CA LEU A 229 -13.34 8.49 12.57
C LEU A 229 -13.78 7.19 13.26
N HIS A 230 -13.55 6.05 12.61
CA HIS A 230 -13.86 4.73 13.16
C HIS A 230 -13.03 4.46 14.42
N VAL A 231 -11.70 4.65 14.35
CA VAL A 231 -10.79 4.47 15.50
C VAL A 231 -11.16 5.41 16.65
N LEU A 232 -11.51 6.66 16.35
CA LEU A 232 -11.97 7.64 17.34
C LEU A 232 -13.31 7.26 17.98
N SER A 233 -14.25 6.72 17.21
CA SER A 233 -15.52 6.25 17.75
C SER A 233 -15.32 5.08 18.72
N ARG A 234 -14.40 4.17 18.41
CA ARG A 234 -14.06 3.01 19.25
C ARG A 234 -13.29 3.41 20.51
N HIS A 235 -12.42 4.41 20.41
CA HIS A 235 -11.75 5.04 21.55
C HIS A 235 -12.76 5.49 22.63
N ARG A 236 -13.90 6.05 22.19
CA ARG A 236 -14.96 6.55 23.08
C ARG A 236 -15.77 5.46 23.76
N ILE A 237 -15.89 4.27 23.19
CA ILE A 237 -16.75 3.20 23.74
C ILE A 237 -16.09 2.49 24.93
N ALA A 238 -14.76 2.53 25.03
CA ALA A 238 -13.99 1.95 26.13
C ALA A 238 -13.99 2.81 27.41
N LEU A 239 -15.18 3.28 27.83
CA LEU A 239 -15.37 3.98 29.10
C LEU A 239 -15.19 2.99 30.26
N PRO A 240 -14.40 3.31 31.29
CA PRO A 240 -14.38 2.51 32.51
C PRO A 240 -15.75 2.57 33.19
N LEU A 241 -16.28 1.41 33.61
CA LEU A 241 -17.48 1.35 34.44
C LEU A 241 -17.29 2.25 35.67
N ALA A 242 -18.26 3.15 35.89
CA ALA A 242 -18.28 4.06 37.03
C ALA A 242 -18.08 3.28 38.35
N GLY A 243 -16.97 3.53 39.05
CA GLY A 243 -16.72 2.92 40.37
C GLY A 243 -15.24 2.66 40.72
N PHE A 244 -14.34 2.60 39.74
CA PHE A 244 -12.91 2.46 40.01
C PHE A 244 -12.23 3.84 40.05
N LYS A 245 -11.62 4.20 41.19
CA LYS A 245 -10.63 5.29 41.23
C LYS A 245 -9.37 4.77 40.53
N PRO A 246 -9.02 5.26 39.33
CA PRO A 246 -7.75 4.87 38.73
C PRO A 246 -6.64 5.41 39.61
N SER A 247 -5.71 4.53 40.02
CA SER A 247 -4.42 4.96 40.52
C SER A 247 -3.76 5.84 39.44
N PRO A 248 -3.01 6.90 39.79
CA PRO A 248 -2.34 7.72 38.78
C PRO A 248 -1.41 6.83 37.95
N CYS A 249 -1.81 6.54 36.72
CA CYS A 249 -1.02 5.79 35.78
C CYS A 249 -0.03 6.75 35.13
N THR A 250 1.25 6.44 35.25
CA THR A 250 2.35 7.26 34.71
C THR A 250 2.62 6.94 33.23
N PHE A 251 1.62 6.44 32.51
CA PHE A 251 1.75 5.89 31.15
C PHE A 251 0.59 6.40 30.30
N PRO A 252 0.71 6.43 28.96
CA PRO A 252 -0.42 6.76 28.09
C PRO A 252 -1.60 5.82 28.34
N SER A 253 -2.80 6.33 28.15
CA SER A 253 -4.03 5.60 28.44
C SER A 253 -4.15 4.38 27.54
N THR A 254 -4.76 3.33 28.06
CA THR A 254 -5.03 2.10 27.29
C THR A 254 -5.84 2.40 26.04
N ASN A 255 -6.75 3.39 26.12
CA ASN A 255 -7.59 3.78 25.00
C ASN A 255 -6.76 4.47 23.91
N LEU A 256 -5.83 5.36 24.28
CA LEU A 256 -4.94 5.99 23.31
C LEU A 256 -4.05 4.93 22.64
N MET A 257 -3.44 4.05 23.43
CA MET A 257 -2.59 2.98 22.90
C MET A 257 -3.37 2.04 21.99
N GLN A 258 -4.58 1.63 22.37
CA GLN A 258 -5.43 0.79 21.52
C GLN A 258 -5.79 1.49 20.21
N SER A 259 -6.09 2.79 20.24
CA SER A 259 -6.37 3.57 19.03
C SER A 259 -5.16 3.66 18.10
N LEU A 260 -3.97 3.93 18.65
CA LEU A 260 -2.73 3.97 17.87
C LEU A 260 -2.36 2.60 17.29
N LEU A 261 -2.61 1.52 18.02
CA LEU A 261 -2.42 0.15 17.54
C LEU A 261 -3.38 -0.19 16.40
N LEU A 262 -4.66 0.14 16.52
CA LEU A 262 -5.64 -0.05 15.46
C LEU A 262 -5.28 0.77 14.22
N LEU A 263 -4.76 1.99 14.40
CA LEU A 263 -4.27 2.83 13.32
C LEU A 263 -3.06 2.22 12.62
N ALA A 264 -2.09 1.71 13.40
CA ALA A 264 -0.92 1.02 12.89
C ALA A 264 -1.30 -0.25 12.12
N GLU A 265 -2.23 -1.04 12.63
CA GLU A 265 -2.78 -2.21 11.96
C GLU A 265 -3.45 -1.82 10.64
N ALA A 266 -4.31 -0.79 10.63
CA ALA A 266 -4.98 -0.32 9.42
C ALA A 266 -4.02 0.21 8.35
N ILE A 267 -2.93 0.89 8.72
CA ILE A 267 -1.90 1.32 7.75
C ILE A 267 -1.15 0.11 7.20
N GLN A 268 -0.88 -0.90 8.03
CA GLN A 268 -0.22 -2.13 7.59
C GLN A 268 -1.11 -2.89 6.58
N THR A 269 -2.41 -3.05 6.85
CA THR A 269 -3.30 -3.81 5.96
C THR A 269 -3.37 -3.26 4.54
N LEU A 270 -3.03 -1.97 4.32
CA LEU A 270 -2.94 -1.38 2.98
C LEU A 270 -1.81 -1.96 2.12
N GLY A 271 -0.74 -2.50 2.72
CA GLY A 271 0.25 -3.31 2.02
C GLY A 271 1.43 -2.55 1.38
N PHE A 272 1.78 -1.34 1.85
CA PHE A 272 2.94 -0.57 1.34
C PHE A 272 4.32 -1.13 1.75
N SER A 273 4.44 -2.44 2.01
CA SER A 273 5.67 -3.05 2.55
C SER A 273 6.90 -2.86 1.66
N GLY A 274 6.71 -2.61 0.35
CA GLY A 274 7.80 -2.40 -0.61
C GLY A 274 8.27 -0.94 -0.79
N ASP A 275 7.48 0.07 -0.42
CA ASP A 275 7.81 1.49 -0.64
C ASP A 275 7.77 2.29 0.68
N SER A 276 8.95 2.42 1.29
CA SER A 276 9.14 3.13 2.55
C SER A 276 8.80 4.61 2.47
N THR A 277 8.93 5.25 1.30
CA THR A 277 8.61 6.67 1.12
C THR A 277 7.12 6.90 1.12
N ARG A 278 6.37 6.03 0.43
CA ARG A 278 4.90 6.08 0.37
C ARG A 278 4.28 5.71 1.71
N HIS A 279 4.80 4.68 2.36
CA HIS A 279 4.39 4.32 3.71
C HIS A 279 4.57 5.50 4.69
N SER A 280 5.74 6.14 4.66
CA SER A 280 6.03 7.31 5.50
C SER A 280 5.08 8.47 5.21
N HIS A 281 4.82 8.79 3.94
CA HIS A 281 3.86 9.85 3.58
C HIS A 281 2.42 9.54 4.02
N LEU A 282 2.01 8.28 3.96
CA LEU A 282 0.69 7.90 4.41
C LEU A 282 0.57 7.98 5.92
N ALA A 283 1.54 7.43 6.65
CA ALA A 283 1.59 7.49 8.11
C ALA A 283 1.59 8.94 8.61
N ASP A 284 2.35 9.83 7.96
CA ASP A 284 2.36 11.28 8.21
C ASP A 284 0.94 11.86 8.19
N ARG A 285 0.23 11.67 7.06
CA ARG A 285 -1.12 12.22 6.84
C ARG A 285 -2.13 11.63 7.81
N VAL A 286 -2.10 10.32 8.03
CA VAL A 286 -3.06 9.59 8.87
C VAL A 286 -2.91 9.98 10.34
N VAL A 287 -1.68 10.01 10.86
CA VAL A 287 -1.44 10.34 12.27
C VAL A 287 -1.69 11.83 12.51
N HIS A 288 -1.32 12.71 11.57
CA HIS A 288 -1.62 14.13 11.64
C HIS A 288 -3.14 14.37 11.70
N LEU A 289 -3.92 13.74 10.79
CA LEU A 289 -5.38 13.81 10.80
C LEU A 289 -5.98 13.24 12.09
N PHE A 290 -5.45 12.12 12.58
CA PHE A 290 -5.89 11.50 13.84
C PHE A 290 -5.72 12.47 15.01
N ILE A 291 -4.53 13.04 15.20
CA ILE A 291 -4.26 13.97 16.30
C ILE A 291 -5.13 15.23 16.20
N GLY A 292 -5.26 15.81 15.00
CA GLY A 292 -6.12 16.99 14.79
C GLY A 292 -7.56 16.72 15.18
N ARG A 293 -8.17 15.65 14.65
CA ARG A 293 -9.56 15.26 14.94
C ARG A 293 -9.77 14.87 16.41
N LEU A 294 -8.73 14.33 17.04
CA LEU A 294 -8.77 13.94 18.44
C LEU A 294 -8.80 15.14 19.37
N LEU A 295 -8.02 16.19 19.05
CA LEU A 295 -7.95 17.41 19.84
C LEU A 295 -9.14 18.35 19.62
N ASP A 296 -9.78 18.27 18.45
CA ASP A 296 -11.06 18.95 18.17
C ASP A 296 -12.21 18.44 19.05
N GLN A 297 -12.10 17.22 19.56
CA GLN A 297 -13.13 16.56 20.35
C GLN A 297 -12.81 16.65 21.85
N GLU A 298 -13.77 17.07 22.67
CA GLU A 298 -13.61 17.04 24.13
C GLU A 298 -13.69 15.60 24.66
N TRP A 299 -12.54 15.05 25.10
CA TRP A 299 -12.42 13.73 25.70
C TRP A 299 -11.94 13.80 27.16
N GLU A 300 -12.74 14.43 28.02
CA GLU A 300 -12.34 14.70 29.42
C GLU A 300 -12.85 13.61 30.36
N HIS A 301 -11.96 12.69 30.75
CA HIS A 301 -12.24 11.68 31.79
C HIS A 301 -11.45 11.99 33.07
N ASN A 302 -10.12 12.03 32.95
CA ASN A 302 -9.19 12.39 34.00
C ASN A 302 -8.15 13.35 33.43
N LYS A 303 -8.17 14.59 33.90
CA LYS A 303 -7.32 15.68 33.40
C LYS A 303 -5.82 15.35 33.52
N ILE A 304 -5.41 14.62 34.55
CA ILE A 304 -4.01 14.19 34.73
C ILE A 304 -3.63 13.14 33.68
N GLN A 305 -4.49 12.14 33.42
CA GLN A 305 -4.26 11.16 32.37
C GLN A 305 -4.19 11.82 30.98
N THR A 306 -5.05 12.81 30.74
CA THR A 306 -5.03 13.60 29.50
C THR A 306 -3.68 14.30 29.28
N LEU A 307 -2.99 14.75 30.34
CA LEU A 307 -1.65 15.33 30.22
C LEU A 307 -0.60 14.29 29.80
N TYR A 308 -0.66 13.06 30.31
CA TYR A 308 0.20 11.97 29.86
C TYR A 308 -0.07 11.57 28.41
N ASP A 309 -1.33 11.52 28.01
CA ASP A 309 -1.75 11.22 26.64
C ASP A 309 -1.26 12.30 25.65
N ILE A 310 -1.43 13.58 25.99
CA ILE A 310 -0.92 14.71 25.20
C ILE A 310 0.61 14.69 25.14
N GLY A 311 1.29 14.42 26.26
CA GLY A 311 2.74 14.29 26.30
C GLY A 311 3.25 13.16 25.39
N PHE A 312 2.54 12.04 25.34
CA PHE A 312 2.86 10.95 24.42
C PHE A 312 2.66 11.32 22.95
N LEU A 313 1.54 11.97 22.61
CA LEU A 313 1.27 12.48 21.26
C LEU A 313 2.30 13.54 20.82
N ARG A 314 2.70 14.42 21.74
CA ARG A 314 3.77 15.40 21.50
C ARG A 314 5.08 14.71 21.18
N ARG A 315 5.41 13.63 21.89
CA ARG A 315 6.62 12.87 21.60
C ARG A 315 6.58 12.19 20.22
N ILE A 316 5.43 11.69 19.80
CA ILE A 316 5.25 11.17 18.43
C ILE A 316 5.48 12.30 17.42
N ALA A 317 4.89 13.48 17.63
CA ALA A 317 5.06 14.65 16.76
C ALA A 317 6.53 15.08 16.64
N GLU A 318 7.27 15.09 17.76
CA GLU A 318 8.71 15.41 17.76
C GLU A 318 9.54 14.46 16.90
N VAL A 319 9.17 13.16 16.87
CA VAL A 319 9.86 12.15 16.05
C VAL A 319 9.61 12.40 14.54
N TRP A 320 8.45 12.92 14.16
CA TRP A 320 8.13 13.32 12.78
C TRP A 320 8.86 14.61 12.34
N GLY A 321 9.33 15.42 13.30
CA GLY A 321 10.21 16.56 13.12
C GLY A 321 9.47 17.90 12.95
N SER A 322 10.20 18.93 12.53
CA SER A 322 9.73 20.32 12.50
C SER A 322 8.62 20.63 11.48
N ARG A 323 8.15 19.63 10.72
CA ARG A 323 7.01 19.79 9.80
C ARG A 323 5.66 19.82 10.52
N TRP A 324 5.61 19.42 11.79
CA TRP A 324 4.38 19.32 12.59
C TRP A 324 4.19 20.51 13.54
N THR A 325 4.60 21.71 13.13
CA THR A 325 4.49 22.92 13.97
C THR A 325 3.05 23.22 14.37
N ASP A 326 2.11 23.00 13.45
CA ASP A 326 0.66 23.15 13.68
C ASP A 326 0.15 22.17 14.75
N ILE A 327 0.56 20.91 14.71
CA ILE A 327 0.22 19.91 15.73
C ILE A 327 0.89 20.24 17.07
N HIS A 328 2.14 20.70 17.07
CA HIS A 328 2.80 21.17 18.29
C HIS A 328 2.03 22.33 18.95
N GLU A 329 1.61 23.33 18.18
CA GLU A 329 0.81 24.45 18.68
C GLU A 329 -0.54 23.99 19.22
N LEU A 330 -1.20 23.05 18.54
CA LEU A 330 -2.50 22.50 18.97
C LEU A 330 -2.37 21.71 20.29
N LEU A 331 -1.33 20.88 20.41
CA LEU A 331 -1.03 20.12 21.62
C LEU A 331 -0.65 21.04 22.79
N ASP A 332 0.14 22.10 22.54
CA ASP A 332 0.55 23.07 23.56
C ASP A 332 -0.65 23.89 24.06
N THR A 333 -1.52 24.33 23.14
CA THR A 333 -2.77 25.02 23.47
C THR A 333 -3.68 24.13 24.33
N ARG A 334 -3.82 22.85 23.96
CA ARG A 334 -4.61 21.88 24.74
C ARG A 334 -3.98 21.61 26.10
N THR A 335 -2.65 21.48 26.18
CA THR A 335 -1.91 21.29 27.44
C THR A 335 -2.18 22.42 28.41
N SER A 336 -2.07 23.68 27.98
CA SER A 336 -2.38 24.85 28.79
C SER A 336 -3.82 24.84 29.28
N ARG A 337 -4.79 24.59 28.37
CA ARG A 337 -6.22 24.50 28.74
C ARG A 337 -6.50 23.44 29.80
N VAL A 338 -5.86 22.28 29.70
CA VAL A 338 -6.02 21.19 30.68
C VAL A 338 -5.37 21.58 32.02
N ARG A 339 -4.17 22.18 32.01
CA ARG A 339 -3.48 22.67 33.22
C ARG A 339 -4.28 23.73 33.96
N ASP A 340 -4.79 24.73 33.24
CA ASP A 340 -5.62 25.80 33.80
C ASP A 340 -6.88 25.24 34.48
N SER A 341 -7.41 24.13 33.96
CA SER A 341 -8.61 23.49 34.48
C SER A 341 -8.39 22.64 35.75
N ILE A 342 -7.15 22.27 36.10
CA ILE A 342 -6.82 21.41 37.27
C ILE A 342 -6.70 22.24 38.55
N GLY A 343 -6.29 23.52 38.47
CA GLY A 343 -6.34 24.48 39.58
C GLY A 343 -5.43 24.19 40.79
N ILE A 344 -4.74 23.04 40.85
CA ILE A 344 -3.88 22.61 41.97
C ILE A 344 -2.46 22.32 41.46
N PRO A 345 -1.45 23.16 41.80
CA PRO A 345 -0.07 23.02 41.32
C PRO A 345 0.67 21.73 41.74
N ASP A 346 0.41 21.21 42.93
CA ASP A 346 1.23 20.15 43.56
C ASP A 346 1.00 18.74 43.01
N GLU A 347 -0.07 18.50 42.24
CA GLU A 347 -0.37 17.19 41.62
C GLU A 347 -0.06 17.14 40.11
N LEU A 348 0.47 18.24 39.55
CA LEU A 348 0.75 18.35 38.13
C LEU A 348 2.12 17.77 37.77
N PRO A 349 2.22 16.83 36.81
CA PRO A 349 3.50 16.35 36.32
C PRO A 349 4.26 17.49 35.61
N SER A 350 5.56 17.63 35.92
CA SER A 350 6.43 18.59 35.25
C SER A 350 6.60 18.24 33.76
N ASP A 351 6.91 19.24 32.94
CA ASP A 351 7.16 19.04 31.50
C ASP A 351 8.34 18.07 31.26
N GLU A 352 9.37 18.13 32.10
CA GLU A 352 10.49 17.20 32.07
C GLU A 352 10.06 15.76 32.36
N THR A 353 9.15 15.57 33.33
CA THR A 353 8.60 14.25 33.66
C THR A 353 7.79 13.71 32.48
N LEU A 354 6.88 14.51 31.92
CA LEU A 354 6.06 14.11 30.77
C LEU A 354 6.93 13.75 29.56
N SER A 355 7.96 14.56 29.26
CA SER A 355 8.89 14.31 28.15
C SER A 355 9.70 13.03 28.35
N TRP A 356 10.27 12.83 29.54
CA TRP A 356 11.06 11.63 29.82
C TRP A 356 10.22 10.36 29.76
N MET A 357 9.03 10.36 30.39
CA MET A 357 8.15 9.19 30.42
C MET A 357 7.59 8.84 29.05
N SER A 358 7.18 9.84 28.26
CA SER A 358 6.71 9.62 26.90
C SER A 358 7.83 9.09 26.00
N ALA A 359 9.07 9.58 26.15
CA ALA A 359 10.22 9.08 25.40
C ALA A 359 10.55 7.61 25.75
N ASP A 360 10.58 7.25 27.04
CA ASP A 360 10.82 5.86 27.45
C ASP A 360 9.72 4.92 26.96
N HIS A 361 8.45 5.32 27.10
CA HIS A 361 7.32 4.52 26.65
C HIS A 361 7.32 4.34 25.13
N LEU A 362 7.66 5.39 24.38
CA LEU A 362 7.76 5.32 22.92
C LEU A 362 8.89 4.37 22.49
N ALA A 363 10.05 4.43 23.16
CA ALA A 363 11.15 3.49 22.90
C ALA A 363 10.73 2.03 23.17
N ARG A 364 9.90 1.77 24.19
CA ARG A 364 9.36 0.42 24.47
C ARG A 364 8.35 -0.06 23.43
N THR A 365 7.60 0.86 22.82
CA THR A 365 6.48 0.55 21.92
C THR A 365 6.83 0.73 20.43
N GLN A 366 8.04 1.20 20.10
CA GLN A 366 8.46 1.54 18.74
C GLN A 366 8.27 0.41 17.71
N THR A 367 8.42 -0.86 18.11
CA THR A 367 8.25 -2.00 17.20
C THR A 367 6.79 -2.22 16.82
N ILE A 368 5.87 -2.04 17.77
CA ILE A 368 4.44 -2.27 17.55
C ILE A 368 3.80 -1.05 16.86
N LEU A 369 4.34 0.15 17.13
CA LEU A 369 3.93 1.40 16.49
C LEU A 369 4.74 1.72 15.23
N ALA A 370 5.54 0.79 14.72
CA ALA A 370 6.45 1.05 13.60
C ALA A 370 5.74 1.60 12.35
N ALA A 371 4.48 1.21 12.13
CA ALA A 371 3.69 1.65 10.97
C ALA A 371 3.16 3.10 11.05
N ILE A 372 3.18 3.71 12.24
CA ILE A 372 2.78 5.12 12.44
C ILE A 372 3.99 6.02 12.75
N LEU A 373 5.18 5.43 12.82
CA LEU A 373 6.43 6.13 13.05
C LEU A 373 7.15 6.38 11.71
N PRO A 374 7.92 7.46 11.59
CA PRO A 374 8.68 7.70 10.38
C PRO A 374 9.66 6.54 10.20
N TYR A 375 9.63 5.94 9.01
CA TYR A 375 10.62 4.92 8.67
C TYR A 375 12.00 5.58 8.77
N PRO A 376 12.97 4.99 9.49
CA PRO A 376 14.32 5.49 9.47
C PRO A 376 14.80 5.38 8.03
N VAL A 377 14.77 6.49 7.30
CA VAL A 377 15.56 6.64 6.09
C VAL A 377 16.95 6.27 6.56
N ALA A 378 17.52 5.20 6.00
CA ALA A 378 18.88 4.81 6.31
C ALA A 378 19.77 6.00 5.96
N THR A 379 19.97 6.90 6.91
CA THR A 379 21.00 7.92 6.89
C THR A 379 22.27 7.11 6.98
N ARG A 380 22.76 6.70 5.81
CA ARG A 380 24.15 6.33 5.60
C ARG A 380 24.98 7.45 6.19
N GLY A 381 25.44 7.22 7.42
CA GLY A 381 26.41 8.00 8.16
C GLY A 381 26.16 9.50 8.17
N THR A 382 25.60 10.05 9.24
CA THR A 382 26.00 11.38 9.68
C THR A 382 25.65 11.60 11.15
N HIS A 383 26.70 11.81 11.94
CA HIS A 383 26.74 12.48 13.24
C HIS A 383 26.18 11.74 14.47
N THR A 384 26.98 10.82 15.00
CA THR A 384 27.20 10.79 16.46
C THR A 384 28.55 11.45 16.77
N PRO A 385 28.62 12.34 17.78
CA PRO A 385 29.88 12.98 18.17
C PRO A 385 30.84 11.95 18.75
N ALA A 386 32.10 12.14 18.40
CA ALA A 386 33.21 11.24 18.71
C ALA A 386 33.31 10.86 20.19
N GLY A 387 33.61 9.59 20.44
CA GLY A 387 34.25 9.16 21.67
C GLY A 387 33.43 8.23 22.57
N LYS A 388 33.14 7.02 22.08
CA LYS A 388 33.20 5.77 22.86
C LYS A 388 32.96 4.58 21.93
N SER A 389 34.01 3.79 21.73
CA SER A 389 34.03 2.38 21.32
C SER A 389 32.66 1.75 21.00
N VAL A 390 32.32 1.73 19.71
CA VAL A 390 31.19 0.94 19.18
C VAL A 390 31.59 -0.53 19.18
N SER A 391 31.34 -1.21 20.29
CA SER A 391 31.24 -2.67 20.30
C SER A 391 29.82 -3.05 19.92
N SER A 392 29.64 -3.56 18.70
CA SER A 392 28.69 -4.62 18.36
C SER A 392 27.32 -4.60 19.03
N ASP A 393 26.42 -3.71 18.62
CA ASP A 393 24.98 -3.98 18.76
C ASP A 393 24.30 -3.88 17.40
N LYS A 394 24.35 -4.99 16.65
CA LYS A 394 23.53 -5.18 15.45
C LYS A 394 22.02 -5.04 15.76
N PHE A 395 21.64 -5.23 17.02
CA PHE A 395 20.27 -5.03 17.52
C PHE A 395 19.89 -3.56 17.70
N ALA A 396 20.84 -2.67 17.99
CA ALA A 396 20.56 -1.24 18.09
C ALA A 396 20.16 -0.63 16.74
N ALA A 397 20.59 -1.23 15.62
CA ALA A 397 20.15 -0.85 14.28
C ALA A 397 18.66 -1.17 14.01
N LEU A 398 18.05 -2.07 14.79
CA LEU A 398 16.63 -2.44 14.68
C LEU A 398 15.71 -1.56 15.55
N LEU A 399 16.28 -0.71 16.41
CA LEU A 399 15.56 0.15 17.35
C LEU A 399 15.94 1.62 17.11
N PRO A 400 15.36 2.27 16.07
CA PRO A 400 15.75 3.63 15.67
C PRO A 400 15.52 4.68 16.76
N LEU A 401 14.62 4.43 17.72
CA LEU A 401 14.35 5.33 18.84
C LEU A 401 15.16 5.00 20.10
N GLY A 402 16.11 4.06 20.01
CA GLY A 402 16.99 3.65 21.09
C GLY A 402 16.51 2.38 21.82
N VAL A 403 17.39 1.82 22.65
CA VAL A 403 17.06 0.66 23.50
C VAL A 403 16.28 1.16 24.71
N PRO A 404 15.07 0.64 25.00
CA PRO A 404 14.29 1.06 26.15
C PRO A 404 15.04 0.83 27.45
N SER A 405 14.77 1.65 28.47
CA SER A 405 15.32 1.48 29.81
C SER A 405 14.94 0.09 30.30
N SER A 406 15.88 -0.85 30.35
CA SER A 406 15.58 -2.17 30.89
C SER A 406 15.24 -2.01 32.39
N ASP A 407 14.02 -2.31 32.80
CA ASP A 407 13.65 -2.27 34.24
C ASP A 407 14.45 -3.31 35.06
N LYS A 408 15.11 -4.24 34.38
CA LYS A 408 16.11 -5.17 34.93
C LYS A 408 17.13 -5.44 33.83
N GLU A 409 18.42 -5.33 34.14
CA GLU A 409 19.52 -5.82 33.29
C GLU A 409 19.09 -7.13 32.62
N TYR A 410 19.10 -7.17 31.30
CA TYR A 410 18.91 -8.39 30.54
C TYR A 410 20.05 -9.35 30.90
N ARG A 411 19.82 -10.24 31.87
CA ARG A 411 20.69 -11.38 32.14
C ARG A 411 20.31 -12.47 31.16
N ALA A 412 21.21 -12.78 30.22
CA ALA A 412 21.02 -13.89 29.31
C ALA A 412 20.69 -15.16 30.12
N ALA A 413 19.77 -15.99 29.64
CA ALA A 413 19.36 -17.23 30.34
C ALA A 413 20.56 -18.16 30.66
N ILE A 414 21.65 -18.03 29.90
CA ILE A 414 22.92 -18.71 30.10
C ILE A 414 23.69 -18.23 31.35
N GLU A 415 23.51 -16.97 31.78
CA GLU A 415 24.15 -16.42 32.99
C GLU A 415 23.37 -16.76 34.27
N VAL A 416 22.06 -16.99 34.15
CA VAL A 416 21.21 -17.48 35.25
C VAL A 416 21.48 -18.97 35.51
N ALA A 417 21.85 -19.72 34.47
CA ALA A 417 22.26 -21.11 34.55
C ALA A 417 23.77 -21.26 34.82
N LYS A 418 24.32 -20.63 35.86
CA LYS A 418 25.59 -21.12 36.40
C LYS A 418 25.32 -22.53 36.96
N PRO A 419 25.93 -23.60 36.42
CA PRO A 419 25.71 -24.94 36.96
C PRO A 419 26.14 -24.93 38.42
N SER A 420 25.18 -25.10 39.33
CA SER A 420 25.52 -25.31 40.74
C SER A 420 26.40 -26.55 40.84
N SER A 421 27.30 -26.58 41.81
CA SER A 421 28.25 -27.70 42.06
C SER A 421 27.57 -29.08 42.15
N ARG A 422 26.24 -29.15 42.28
CA ARG A 422 25.45 -30.39 42.25
C ARG A 422 25.34 -31.05 40.87
N PHE A 423 25.55 -30.31 39.77
CA PHE A 423 25.56 -30.90 38.41
C PHE A 423 26.82 -31.74 38.14
N ALA A 424 27.90 -31.53 38.88
CA ALA A 424 29.11 -32.36 38.77
C ALA A 424 28.95 -33.77 39.36
N MET A 425 27.84 -34.08 40.04
CA MET A 425 27.55 -35.42 40.57
C MET A 425 26.68 -36.29 39.64
N LEU A 426 26.25 -35.77 38.48
CA LEU A 426 25.55 -36.55 37.46
C LEU A 426 26.48 -37.17 36.40
N LEU A 427 27.79 -37.00 36.56
CA LEU A 427 28.82 -37.69 35.77
C LEU A 427 29.62 -38.60 36.70
N VAL A 428 29.01 -39.71 37.09
CA VAL A 428 29.73 -40.89 37.61
C VAL A 428 29.20 -42.11 36.86
N ASN A 429 30.15 -42.89 36.34
CA ASN A 429 30.09 -44.07 35.47
C ASN A 429 28.89 -45.01 35.62
#